data_AF-A0A6V7IQ01-F1
#
_entry.id   AF-A0A6V7IQ01-F1
#
_cell.length_a   1.000
_cell.length_b   1.000
_cell.length_c   1.000
_cell.angle_alpha   90.00
_cell.angle_beta   90.00
_cell.angle_gamma   90.00
#
_symmetry.space_group_name_H-M   'P 1'
#
loop_
_entity.id
_entity.type
_entity.pdbx_description
1 polymer ?
#
loop_
_entity_poly.entity_id
_entity_poly.type
_entity_poly.pdbx_seq_one_letter_code
_entity_poly.pdbx_strand_id
1 'polypeptide(L)' 'SPDAQCLLNKPTADKPVERILPGEVQSLDEQCMKAYGTRACQ' A
#
# COMPACT_ATOMS: atom_id res chain seq x y z
N SER A 1 -11.82 -18.34 13.68
CA SER A 1 -10.63 -18.84 14.37
C SER A 1 -10.47 -18.09 15.69
N PRO A 2 -10.13 -18.75 16.81
CA PRO A 2 -9.73 -18.09 18.06
C PRO A 2 -8.54 -17.12 17.86
N ASP A 3 -7.70 -17.37 16.87
CA ASP A 3 -6.45 -16.63 16.63
C ASP A 3 -6.65 -15.16 16.19
N ALA A 4 -7.86 -14.78 15.78
CA ALA A 4 -8.16 -13.46 15.23
C ALA A 4 -9.02 -12.58 16.16
N GLN A 5 -9.28 -13.02 17.39
CA GLN A 5 -10.10 -12.24 18.34
C GLN A 5 -9.53 -10.84 18.60
N CYS A 6 -8.22 -10.67 18.48
CA CYS A 6 -7.52 -9.39 18.62
C CYS A 6 -7.76 -8.38 17.49
N LEU A 7 -8.49 -8.73 16.42
CA LEU A 7 -8.84 -7.82 15.32
C LEU A 7 -10.25 -7.22 15.47
N LEU A 8 -10.99 -7.61 16.51
CA LEU A 8 -12.38 -7.19 16.72
C LEU A 8 -12.51 -5.86 17.47
N ASN A 9 -11.41 -5.33 18.02
CA ASN A 9 -11.41 -4.01 18.65
C ASN A 9 -11.54 -2.92 17.59
N LYS A 10 -12.24 -1.85 17.93
CA LYS A 10 -12.25 -0.64 17.12
C LYS A 10 -10.84 -0.03 17.15
N PRO A 11 -10.21 0.24 15.99
CA PRO A 11 -8.91 0.88 15.96
C PRO A 11 -9.02 2.34 16.40
N THR A 12 -7.97 2.83 17.08
CA THR A 12 -7.77 4.28 17.28
C THR A 12 -7.34 4.87 15.95
N ALA A 13 -8.00 5.95 15.52
CA ALA A 13 -7.66 6.62 14.27
C ALA A 13 -6.43 7.52 14.50
N ASP A 14 -5.23 6.93 14.46
CA ASP A 14 -4.00 7.67 14.77
C ASP A 14 -3.54 8.57 13.60
N LYS A 15 -3.74 8.12 12.35
CA LYS A 15 -3.42 8.89 11.15
C LYS A 15 -4.48 8.69 10.07
N PRO A 16 -4.94 9.76 9.40
CA PRO A 16 -5.80 9.62 8.23
C PRO A 16 -5.05 8.88 7.13
N VAL A 17 -5.71 7.91 6.51
CA VAL A 17 -5.19 7.26 5.29
C VAL A 17 -5.49 8.20 4.13
N GLU A 18 -4.45 8.57 3.38
CA GLU A 18 -4.62 9.36 2.17
C GLU A 18 -5.43 8.58 1.13
N ARG A 19 -6.44 9.24 0.55
CA ARG A 19 -7.32 8.67 -0.47
C ARG A 19 -6.89 9.14 -1.86
N ILE A 20 -5.60 8.97 -2.16
CA ILE A 20 -5.00 9.29 -3.46
C ILE A 20 -4.76 7.99 -4.21
N LEU A 21 -5.01 7.97 -5.52
CA LEU A 21 -4.79 6.76 -6.29
C LEU A 21 -3.29 6.48 -6.38
N PRO A 22 -2.83 5.22 -6.23
CA PRO A 22 -1.41 4.89 -6.33
C PRO A 22 -0.76 5.37 -7.63
N GLY A 23 -1.51 5.39 -8.74
CA GLY A 23 -1.05 5.92 -10.03
C GLY A 23 -0.84 7.44 -10.08
N GLU A 24 -1.46 8.20 -9.17
CA GLU A 24 -1.20 9.63 -8.98
C GLU A 24 0.01 9.87 -8.06
N VAL A 25 0.37 8.87 -7.24
CA VAL A 25 1.54 8.91 -6.32
C VAL A 25 2.81 8.39 -7.01
N GLN A 26 2.69 7.37 -7.85
CA GLN A 26 3.80 6.73 -8.55
C GLN A 26 3.42 6.41 -9.99
N SER A 27 4.23 6.86 -10.94
CA SER A 27 4.12 6.49 -12.36
C SER A 27 4.36 4.98 -12.58
N LEU A 28 3.96 4.50 -13.77
CA LEU A 28 4.22 3.11 -14.19
C LEU A 28 5.71 2.75 -14.06
N ASP A 29 6.59 3.64 -14.51
CA ASP A 29 8.04 3.43 -14.50
C ASP A 29 8.58 3.34 -13.07
N GLU A 30 8.11 4.21 -12.16
CA GLU A 30 8.51 4.19 -10.75
C GLU A 30 8.04 2.93 -10.04
N GLN A 31 6.80 2.50 -10.31
CA GLN A 31 6.27 1.24 -9.75
C GLN A 31 7.07 0.04 -10.27
N CYS A 32 7.40 0.04 -11.55
CA CYS A 32 8.20 -1.01 -12.17
C CYS A 32 9.62 -1.08 -11.60
N MET A 33 10.29 0.07 -11.48
CA MET A 33 11.62 0.16 -10.88
C MET A 33 11.60 -0.30 -9.42
N LYS A 34 10.55 0.03 -8.65
CA LYS A 34 10.41 -0.40 -7.26
C LYS A 34 10.19 -1.92 -7.14
N ALA A 35 9.45 -2.53 -8.05
CA ALA A 35 9.14 -3.95 -8.01
C ALA A 35 10.29 -4.83 -8.55
N TYR A 36 10.95 -4.40 -9.64
CA TYR A 36 11.88 -5.23 -10.40
C TYR A 36 13.33 -4.69 -10.42
N GLY A 37 13.57 -3.49 -9.91
CA GLY A 37 14.91 -2.92 -9.71
C GLY A 37 15.66 -2.46 -10.98
N THR A 38 15.28 -2.91 -12.17
CA THR A 38 15.93 -2.54 -13.45
C THR A 38 14.90 -2.41 -14.58
N ARG A 39 15.35 -2.10 -15.82
CA ARG A 39 14.57 -1.83 -17.06
C ARG A 39 13.71 -3.02 -17.54
N ALA A 40 12.89 -3.58 -16.68
CA ALA A 40 11.89 -4.60 -17.03
C ALA A 40 10.68 -4.00 -17.79
N CYS A 41 10.54 -2.67 -17.78
CA CYS A 41 9.42 -1.95 -18.41
C CYS A 41 9.78 -1.22 -19.72
N GLN A 42 10.81 -1.69 -20.43
CA GLN A 42 11.11 -1.26 -21.81
C GLN A 42 10.50 -2.21 -22.83
#